data_AF-E2B0G2-F1
#
_entry.id   AF-E2B0G2-F1
#
_cell.length_a   1.000
_cell.length_b   1.000
_cell.length_c   1.000
_cell.angle_alpha   90.00
_cell.angle_beta   90.00
_cell.angle_gamma   90.00
#
_symmetry.space_group_name_H-M   'P 1'
#
loop_
_entity.id
_entity.type
_entity.pdbx_description
1 polymer ?
#
loop_
_entity_poly.entity_id
_entity_poly.type
_entity_poly.pdbx_seq_one_letter_code
_entity_poly.pdbx_strand_id
1 'polypeptide(L)'
;MTIPFYGYPGSLTFQYTSSIPIHYPKSGTTNPTIKLYCVDLLMVVQGNVTLVEIEHPPELSTTERILSAVDFPTDNLVYATWMNRVQNRAYFQLCDVDSLQPNCTIALSHSEKNGWVEQFEAPRFNEDGTSFLLILPQKQKNGSNWRHIVLVTNATSGNPTTTALTSGYFVVTEIISWDQEDSYL
;
A
#
# COMPACT_ATOMS: atom_id res chain seq x y z
N MET A 1 10.98 20.07 13.19
CA MET A 1 10.04 21.10 13.71
C MET A 1 10.01 20.97 15.22
N THR A 2 9.74 22.03 15.98
CA THR A 2 9.51 21.93 17.43
C THR A 2 8.07 22.31 17.75
N ILE A 3 7.45 21.60 18.68
CA ILE A 3 6.13 21.93 19.22
C ILE A 3 6.26 22.27 20.71
N PRO A 4 5.49 23.24 21.23
CA PRO A 4 5.52 23.58 22.64
C PRO A 4 4.90 22.47 23.50
N PHE A 5 5.52 22.17 24.63
CA PHE A 5 5.00 21.28 25.66
C PHE A 5 4.80 22.06 26.96
N TYR A 6 3.55 22.12 27.40
CA TYR A 6 3.12 22.93 28.55
C TYR A 6 3.15 22.15 29.87
N GLY A 7 3.26 20.82 29.83
CA GLY A 7 3.26 19.98 31.03
C GLY A 7 1.93 20.00 31.79
N TYR A 8 1.99 19.58 33.06
CA TYR A 8 0.80 19.50 33.92
C TYR A 8 0.56 20.82 34.68
N PRO A 9 -0.71 21.27 34.81
CA PRO A 9 -1.04 22.49 35.52
C PRO A 9 -0.67 22.39 37.01
N GLY A 10 -0.17 23.48 37.57
CA GLY A 10 0.16 23.58 39.00
C GLY A 10 1.52 23.00 39.41
N SER A 11 2.29 22.42 38.48
CA SER A 11 3.63 21.91 38.78
C SER A 11 4.71 22.97 38.53
N LEU A 12 5.55 23.23 39.54
CA LEU A 12 6.71 24.13 39.41
C LEU A 12 7.74 23.65 38.38
N THR A 13 7.82 22.34 38.12
CA THR A 13 8.70 21.79 37.09
C THR A 13 8.28 22.18 35.66
N PHE A 14 7.02 22.58 35.47
CA PHE A 14 6.49 23.05 34.19
C PHE A 14 6.16 24.55 34.21
N GLN A 15 6.82 25.32 35.09
CA GLN A 15 6.64 26.77 35.17
C GLN A 15 6.94 27.48 33.83
N TYR A 16 7.86 26.92 33.03
CA TYR A 16 8.14 27.38 31.67
C TYR A 16 7.93 26.25 30.68
N THR A 17 7.37 26.59 29.53
CA THR A 17 7.17 25.64 28.43
C THR A 17 8.50 25.09 27.94
N SER A 18 8.53 23.81 27.60
CA SER A 18 9.64 23.19 26.88
C SER A 18 9.28 22.95 25.42
N SER A 19 10.28 22.61 24.60
CA SER A 19 10.09 22.30 23.18
C SER A 19 10.33 20.82 22.92
N ILE A 20 9.40 20.16 22.23
CA ILE A 20 9.56 18.78 21.76
C ILE A 20 9.97 18.82 20.28
N PRO A 21 11.15 18.31 19.90
CA PRO A 21 11.52 18.16 18.50
C PRO A 21 10.74 17.00 17.87
N ILE A 22 10.20 17.23 16.67
CA ILE A 22 9.58 16.20 15.83
C ILE A 22 10.23 16.18 14.44
N HIS A 23 10.40 14.97 13.91
CA HIS A 23 10.77 14.72 12.53
C HIS A 23 9.55 14.98 11.64
N TYR A 24 9.51 16.17 11.04
CA TYR A 24 8.43 16.62 10.19
C TYR A 24 9.04 17.10 8.87
N PRO A 25 9.00 16.27 7.80
CA PRO A 25 9.49 16.68 6.50
C PRO A 25 8.57 17.75 5.92
N LYS A 26 9.11 18.94 5.68
CA LYS A 26 8.42 19.99 4.92
C LYS A 26 8.54 19.70 3.42
N SER A 27 7.73 20.39 2.62
CA SER A 27 7.83 20.30 1.15
C SER A 27 9.28 20.48 0.66
N GLY A 28 9.71 19.58 -0.22
CA GLY A 28 11.07 19.56 -0.79
C GLY A 28 12.18 19.03 0.13
N THR A 29 11.91 18.71 1.41
CA THR A 29 12.91 18.14 2.32
C THR A 29 12.94 16.60 2.25
N THR A 30 14.01 15.97 2.74
CA THR A 30 14.17 14.50 2.70
C THR A 30 13.03 13.79 3.43
N ASN A 31 12.43 12.78 2.79
CA ASN A 31 11.40 11.95 3.40
C ASN A 31 12.00 10.90 4.35
N PRO A 32 11.20 10.32 5.27
CA PRO A 32 11.64 9.16 6.03
C PRO A 32 11.96 7.99 5.08
N THR A 33 13.01 7.24 5.40
CA THR A 33 13.29 5.96 4.77
C THR A 33 12.46 4.87 5.44
N ILE A 34 12.02 3.89 4.66
CA ILE A 34 11.13 2.84 5.14
C ILE A 34 11.60 1.46 4.65
N LYS A 35 11.28 0.43 5.44
CA LYS A 35 11.52 -0.98 5.18
C LYS A 35 10.31 -1.77 5.68
N LEU A 36 9.98 -2.86 5.01
CA LEU A 36 8.90 -3.76 5.40
C LEU A 36 9.51 -5.06 5.92
N TYR A 37 9.08 -5.50 7.10
CA TYR A 37 9.53 -6.74 7.72
C TYR A 37 8.33 -7.63 8.02
N CYS A 38 8.48 -8.93 7.78
CA CYS A 38 7.58 -9.98 8.21
C CYS A 38 8.24 -10.79 9.35
N VAL A 39 7.43 -11.30 10.27
CA VAL A 39 7.88 -12.15 11.38
C VAL A 39 6.88 -13.28 11.60
N ASP A 40 7.39 -14.50 11.75
CA ASP A 40 6.58 -15.67 12.11
C ASP A 40 6.33 -15.69 13.62
N LEU A 41 5.07 -15.52 14.01
CA LEU A 41 4.67 -15.49 15.42
C LEU A 41 4.86 -16.85 16.14
N LEU A 42 4.79 -17.98 15.43
CA LEU A 42 5.06 -19.30 16.02
C LEU A 42 6.55 -19.43 16.37
N MET A 43 7.45 -18.93 15.52
CA MET A 43 8.88 -18.86 15.83
C MET A 43 9.16 -17.89 16.98
N VAL A 44 8.46 -16.76 17.04
CA VAL A 44 8.60 -15.78 18.14
C VAL A 44 8.26 -16.41 19.48
N VAL A 45 7.17 -17.19 19.56
CA VAL A 45 6.79 -17.92 20.79
C VAL A 45 7.85 -18.93 21.21
N GLN A 46 8.58 -19.51 20.25
CA GLN A 46 9.71 -20.41 20.50
C GLN A 46 11.02 -19.67 20.86
N GLY A 47 11.00 -18.33 20.92
CA GLY A 47 12.14 -17.49 21.24
C GLY A 47 12.99 -17.08 20.05
N ASN A 48 12.58 -17.41 18.82
CA ASN A 48 13.28 -17.00 17.60
C ASN A 48 12.58 -15.79 16.96
N VAL A 49 13.22 -14.62 17.02
CA VAL A 49 12.71 -13.37 16.44
C VAL A 49 13.52 -13.03 15.19
N THR A 50 13.39 -13.86 14.16
CA THR A 50 14.01 -13.58 12.85
C THR A 50 13.11 -12.62 12.07
N LEU A 51 13.65 -11.44 11.74
CA LEU A 51 12.98 -10.47 10.88
C LEU A 51 13.30 -10.77 9.43
N VAL A 52 12.28 -10.98 8.61
CA VAL A 52 12.42 -11.22 7.18
C VAL A 52 12.08 -9.93 6.44
N GLU A 53 13.05 -9.33 5.76
CA GLU A 53 12.82 -8.11 4.99
C GLU A 53 12.07 -8.43 3.69
N ILE A 54 10.95 -7.75 3.47
CA ILE A 54 10.26 -7.72 2.18
C ILE A 54 10.81 -6.52 1.42
N GLU A 55 11.65 -6.80 0.43
CA GLU A 55 12.25 -5.78 -0.41
C GLU A 55 11.20 -5.11 -1.29
N HIS A 56 11.36 -3.80 -1.46
CA HIS A 56 10.52 -3.01 -2.35
C HIS A 56 10.71 -3.40 -3.82
N PRO A 57 9.79 -3.02 -4.73
CA PRO A 57 9.95 -3.22 -6.16
C PRO A 57 11.28 -2.67 -6.71
N PRO A 58 11.99 -3.40 -7.59
CA PRO A 58 13.29 -2.98 -8.15
C PRO A 58 13.26 -1.60 -8.84
N GLU A 59 12.11 -1.20 -9.38
CA GLU A 59 11.88 0.10 -10.03
C GLU A 59 12.05 1.29 -9.07
N LEU A 60 11.94 1.04 -7.76
CA LEU A 60 12.09 2.03 -6.70
C LEU A 60 13.46 1.95 -5.99
N SER A 61 14.42 1.21 -6.54
CA SER A 61 15.78 1.08 -5.99
C SER A 61 16.56 2.40 -5.96
N THR A 62 16.40 3.23 -6.99
CA THR A 62 17.16 4.48 -7.18
C THR A 62 16.37 5.73 -6.79
N THR A 63 15.12 5.58 -6.33
CA THR A 63 14.24 6.71 -6.01
C THR A 63 13.69 6.60 -4.59
N GLU A 64 13.38 7.74 -3.99
CA GLU A 64 12.62 7.76 -2.74
C GLU A 64 11.24 7.15 -2.96
N ARG A 65 10.83 6.34 -2.00
CA ARG A 65 9.66 5.47 -2.09
C ARG A 65 8.76 5.66 -0.87
N ILE A 66 7.48 5.37 -1.08
CA ILE A 66 6.44 5.41 -0.06
C ILE A 66 5.78 4.05 -0.04
N LEU A 67 5.69 3.42 1.13
CA LEU A 67 4.82 2.27 1.37
C LEU A 67 3.47 2.80 1.82
N SER A 68 2.43 2.66 1.00
CA SER A 68 1.13 3.28 1.26
C SER A 68 0.13 2.34 1.94
N ALA A 69 0.14 1.06 1.61
CA ALA A 69 -0.72 0.06 2.21
C ALA A 69 -0.03 -1.30 2.30
N VAL A 70 -0.40 -2.09 3.30
CA VAL A 70 0.02 -3.49 3.50
C VAL A 70 -1.23 -4.28 3.85
N ASP A 71 -1.34 -5.50 3.34
CA ASP A 71 -2.44 -6.40 3.65
C ASP A 71 -1.98 -7.87 3.60
N PHE A 72 -2.81 -8.78 4.12
CA PHE A 72 -2.56 -10.22 4.15
C PHE A 72 -3.67 -10.95 3.39
N PRO A 73 -3.54 -11.11 2.06
CA PRO A 73 -4.53 -11.87 1.29
C PRO A 73 -4.75 -13.29 1.80
N THR A 74 -3.67 -13.95 2.26
CA THR A 74 -3.70 -15.27 2.89
C THR A 74 -2.64 -15.32 4.00
N ASP A 75 -2.58 -16.42 4.75
CA ASP A 75 -1.60 -16.62 5.84
C ASP A 75 -0.13 -16.53 5.36
N ASN A 76 0.10 -16.87 4.08
CA ASN A 76 1.44 -17.00 3.50
C ASN A 76 1.75 -15.93 2.46
N LEU A 77 0.77 -15.07 2.15
CA LEU A 77 0.89 -14.04 1.11
C LEU A 77 0.79 -12.66 1.76
N VAL A 78 1.81 -11.84 1.56
CA VAL A 78 1.83 -10.43 2.00
C VAL A 78 1.70 -9.53 0.78
N TYR A 79 0.77 -8.59 0.85
CA TYR A 79 0.57 -7.55 -0.13
C TYR A 79 1.19 -6.22 0.34
N ALA A 80 1.77 -5.47 -0.60
CA ALA A 80 2.25 -4.12 -0.36
C ALA A 80 2.03 -3.20 -1.56
N THR A 81 1.44 -2.02 -1.31
CA THR A 81 1.40 -0.93 -2.31
C THR A 81 2.61 -0.02 -2.11
N TRP A 82 3.44 0.09 -3.14
CA TRP A 82 4.59 0.99 -3.17
C TRP A 82 4.37 2.12 -4.17
N MET A 83 4.76 3.34 -3.80
CA MET A 83 4.70 4.51 -4.67
C MET A 83 6.04 5.21 -4.76
N ASN A 84 6.28 5.92 -5.86
CA ASN A 84 7.40 6.85 -5.93
C ASN A 84 7.08 8.15 -5.16
N ARG A 85 8.12 8.88 -4.74
CA ARG A 85 7.96 10.16 -4.02
C ARG A 85 7.13 11.22 -4.77
N VAL A 86 7.17 11.22 -6.10
CA VAL A 86 6.37 12.13 -6.95
C VAL A 86 4.88 11.75 -6.94
N GLN A 87 4.54 10.56 -6.46
CA GLN A 87 3.18 10.02 -6.36
C GLN A 87 2.45 9.95 -7.70
N ASN A 88 3.15 9.55 -8.76
CA ASN A 88 2.55 9.34 -10.09
C ASN A 88 2.77 7.92 -10.63
N ARG A 89 3.34 7.04 -9.80
CA ARG A 89 3.50 5.61 -10.05
C ARG A 89 3.20 4.83 -8.79
N ALA A 90 2.41 3.77 -8.93
CA ALA A 90 2.10 2.79 -7.90
C ALA A 90 2.45 1.38 -8.39
N TYR A 91 2.94 0.55 -7.49
CA TYR A 91 3.34 -0.84 -7.71
C TYR A 91 2.64 -1.71 -6.66
N PHE A 92 1.96 -2.74 -7.13
CA PHE A 92 1.14 -3.63 -6.32
C PHE A 92 1.92 -4.94 -6.20
N GLN A 93 2.61 -5.10 -5.08
CA GLN A 93 3.54 -6.21 -4.86
C GLN A 93 2.87 -7.28 -4.01
N LEU A 94 3.03 -8.54 -4.41
CA LEU A 94 2.64 -9.72 -3.66
C LEU A 94 3.87 -10.55 -3.36
N CYS A 95 4.05 -10.95 -2.11
CA CYS A 95 5.21 -11.70 -1.65
C CYS A 95 4.76 -12.94 -0.89
N ASP A 96 5.17 -14.10 -1.38
CA ASP A 96 5.08 -15.35 -0.62
C ASP A 96 6.14 -15.32 0.49
N VAL A 97 5.71 -15.48 1.73
CA VAL A 97 6.55 -15.38 2.93
C VAL A 97 6.74 -16.72 3.66
N ASP A 98 6.45 -17.86 3.02
CA ASP A 98 6.65 -19.19 3.62
C ASP A 98 8.12 -19.54 3.88
N SER A 99 9.04 -18.79 3.26
CA SER A 99 10.47 -18.97 3.43
C SER A 99 11.15 -17.71 3.95
N LEU A 100 12.36 -17.86 4.51
CA LEU A 100 13.19 -16.75 4.99
C LEU A 100 13.60 -15.76 3.88
N GLN A 101 13.39 -16.10 2.60
CA GLN A 101 13.62 -15.22 1.47
C GLN A 101 12.30 -15.05 0.70
N PRO A 102 11.56 -13.96 0.93
CA PRO A 102 10.26 -13.77 0.31
C PRO A 102 10.34 -13.78 -1.21
N ASN A 103 9.43 -14.50 -1.85
CA ASN A 103 9.32 -14.52 -3.31
C ASN A 103 8.28 -13.49 -3.75
N CYS A 104 8.76 -12.34 -4.21
CA CYS A 104 7.92 -11.20 -4.54
C CYS A 104 7.69 -11.05 -6.05
N THR A 105 6.44 -10.75 -6.42
CA THR A 105 6.02 -10.42 -7.78
C THR A 105 5.25 -9.10 -7.81
N ILE A 106 5.35 -8.38 -8.91
CA ILE A 106 4.57 -7.15 -9.13
C ILE A 106 3.32 -7.55 -9.91
N ALA A 107 2.19 -7.64 -9.23
CA ALA A 107 0.91 -8.04 -9.81
C ALA A 107 0.31 -6.94 -10.70
N LEU A 108 0.65 -5.69 -10.44
CA LEU A 108 0.22 -4.56 -11.26
C LEU A 108 1.20 -3.41 -11.09
N SER A 109 1.38 -2.62 -12.14
CA SER A 109 1.94 -1.27 -12.05
C SER A 109 0.97 -0.28 -12.67
N HIS A 110 0.82 0.88 -12.05
CA HIS A 110 -0.07 1.94 -12.50
C HIS A 110 0.67 3.27 -12.53
N SER A 111 0.48 4.05 -13.59
CA SER A 111 1.13 5.35 -13.74
C SER A 111 0.17 6.40 -14.28
N GLU A 112 0.21 7.57 -13.66
CA GLU A 112 -0.56 8.75 -14.06
C GLU A 112 0.37 9.79 -14.67
N LYS A 113 0.26 10.01 -15.98
CA LYS A 113 1.17 10.93 -16.69
C LYS A 113 0.88 12.39 -16.36
N ASN A 114 -0.39 12.73 -16.18
CA ASN A 114 -0.87 14.11 -16.04
C ASN A 114 -1.53 14.35 -14.66
N GLY A 115 -1.14 13.56 -13.65
CA GLY A 115 -1.76 13.60 -12.32
C GLY A 115 -0.98 12.79 -11.30
N TRP A 116 -1.66 12.39 -10.24
CA TRP A 116 -1.14 11.56 -9.17
C TRP A 116 -1.95 10.27 -9.02
N VAL A 117 -1.33 9.26 -8.43
CA VAL A 117 -1.99 8.00 -8.05
C VAL A 117 -2.67 8.15 -6.69
N GLU A 118 -3.73 7.36 -6.45
CA GLU A 118 -4.59 7.47 -5.25
C GLU A 118 -4.67 6.15 -4.44
N GLN A 119 -3.74 5.22 -4.65
CA GLN A 119 -3.74 3.90 -4.02
C GLN A 119 -3.17 3.92 -2.59
N PHE A 120 -3.89 4.58 -1.67
CA PHE A 120 -3.54 4.64 -0.24
C PHE A 120 -4.14 3.50 0.58
N GLU A 121 -5.04 2.71 0.00
CA GLU A 121 -5.68 1.56 0.63
C GLU A 121 -5.30 0.27 -0.11
N ALA A 122 -5.34 -0.86 0.61
CA ALA A 122 -5.16 -2.15 0.00
C ALA A 122 -6.38 -2.51 -0.87
N PRO A 123 -6.19 -3.24 -1.98
CA PRO A 123 -7.29 -3.71 -2.80
C PRO A 123 -8.08 -4.81 -2.06
N ARG A 124 -9.27 -5.12 -2.57
CA ARG A 124 -10.08 -6.23 -2.03
C ARG A 124 -9.67 -7.54 -2.68
N PHE A 125 -9.01 -8.40 -1.94
CA PHE A 125 -8.59 -9.72 -2.42
C PHE A 125 -9.75 -10.73 -2.42
N ASN A 126 -9.61 -11.74 -3.26
CA ASN A 126 -10.38 -12.96 -3.12
C ASN A 126 -9.79 -13.87 -2.04
N GLU A 127 -10.47 -14.97 -1.69
CA GLU A 127 -10.07 -15.82 -0.56
C GLU A 127 -8.69 -16.47 -0.73
N ASP A 128 -8.29 -16.78 -1.97
CA ASP A 128 -7.00 -17.42 -2.26
C ASP A 128 -5.88 -16.42 -2.59
N GLY A 129 -6.17 -15.11 -2.59
CA GLY A 129 -5.22 -14.05 -2.90
C GLY A 129 -4.73 -13.99 -4.35
N THR A 130 -5.28 -14.79 -5.26
CA THR A 130 -4.85 -14.83 -6.67
C THR A 130 -5.48 -13.74 -7.52
N SER A 131 -6.51 -13.07 -6.99
CA SER A 131 -7.23 -12.00 -7.66
C SER A 131 -7.58 -10.87 -6.69
N PHE A 132 -7.69 -9.65 -7.19
CA PHE A 132 -8.14 -8.52 -6.38
C PHE A 132 -8.90 -7.47 -7.18
N LEU A 133 -9.77 -6.75 -6.49
CA LEU A 133 -10.52 -5.62 -6.99
C LEU A 133 -9.90 -4.32 -6.48
N LEU A 134 -9.74 -3.37 -7.39
CA LEU A 134 -9.32 -2.02 -7.05
C LEU A 134 -10.00 -0.99 -7.95
N ILE A 135 -9.91 0.28 -7.58
CA ILE A 135 -10.45 1.37 -8.38
C ILE A 135 -9.32 2.02 -9.17
N LEU A 136 -9.46 2.03 -10.50
CA LEU A 136 -8.53 2.69 -11.41
C LEU A 136 -9.28 3.57 -12.42
N PRO A 137 -8.62 4.60 -12.97
CA PRO A 137 -9.19 5.36 -14.07
C PRO A 137 -9.32 4.49 -15.33
N GLN A 138 -10.53 4.40 -15.86
CA GLN A 138 -10.86 3.70 -17.11
C GLN A 138 -11.32 4.69 -18.17
N LYS A 139 -10.83 4.51 -19.40
CA LYS A 139 -11.19 5.36 -20.53
C LYS A 139 -12.61 5.06 -21.02
N GLN A 140 -13.42 6.10 -21.14
CA GLN A 140 -14.81 6.02 -21.57
C GLN A 140 -14.96 6.34 -23.06
N LYS A 141 -16.17 6.14 -23.62
CA LYS A 141 -16.46 6.33 -25.06
C LYS A 141 -16.11 7.72 -25.61
N ASN A 142 -16.20 8.76 -24.79
CA ASN A 142 -15.87 10.15 -25.18
C ASN A 142 -14.37 10.48 -25.00
N GLY A 143 -13.54 9.52 -24.60
CA GLY A 143 -12.11 9.70 -24.38
C GLY A 143 -11.71 10.20 -22.99
N SER A 144 -12.67 10.55 -22.12
CA SER A 144 -12.39 10.91 -20.73
C SER A 144 -12.12 9.68 -19.86
N ASN A 145 -11.37 9.86 -18.76
CA ASN A 145 -11.11 8.80 -17.79
C ASN A 145 -11.99 8.99 -16.55
N TRP A 146 -12.58 7.90 -16.06
CA TRP A 146 -13.43 7.88 -14.87
C TRP A 146 -13.02 6.72 -13.97
N ARG A 147 -13.15 6.89 -12.64
CA ARG A 147 -12.77 5.88 -11.65
C ARG A 147 -13.77 4.73 -11.65
N HIS A 148 -13.29 3.53 -11.99
CA HIS A 148 -14.11 2.33 -12.11
C HIS A 148 -13.43 1.12 -11.47
N ILE A 149 -14.22 0.12 -11.15
CA ILE A 149 -13.71 -1.12 -10.56
C ILE A 149 -12.97 -1.91 -11.64
N VAL A 150 -11.77 -2.35 -11.31
CA VAL A 150 -10.92 -3.21 -12.10
C VAL A 150 -10.67 -4.48 -11.32
N LEU A 151 -10.86 -5.61 -11.98
CA LEU A 151 -10.45 -6.92 -11.52
C LEU A 151 -9.07 -7.22 -12.07
N VAL A 152 -8.15 -7.55 -11.18
CA VAL A 152 -6.87 -8.17 -11.50
C VAL A 152 -6.97 -9.64 -11.16
N THR A 153 -6.75 -10.52 -12.13
CA THR A 153 -6.67 -11.97 -11.92
C THR A 153 -5.26 -12.47 -12.22
N ASN A 154 -4.94 -13.69 -11.79
CA ASN A 154 -3.62 -14.28 -11.96
C ASN A 154 -2.50 -13.42 -11.34
N ALA A 155 -2.81 -12.74 -10.23
CA ALA A 155 -1.95 -11.77 -9.58
C ALA A 155 -0.61 -12.37 -9.11
N THR A 156 -0.59 -13.66 -8.79
CA THR A 156 0.58 -14.40 -8.30
C THR A 156 1.32 -15.19 -9.39
N SER A 157 0.81 -15.28 -10.62
CA SER A 157 1.36 -16.17 -11.66
C SER A 157 2.45 -15.54 -12.54
N GLY A 158 2.80 -14.27 -12.29
CA GLY A 158 3.72 -13.48 -13.12
C GLY A 158 3.12 -12.96 -14.43
N ASN A 159 1.91 -13.39 -14.81
CA ASN A 159 1.17 -12.89 -15.97
C ASN A 159 -0.25 -12.43 -15.58
N PRO A 160 -0.35 -11.34 -14.80
CA PRO A 160 -1.62 -10.83 -14.32
C PRO A 160 -2.46 -10.25 -15.48
N THR A 161 -3.77 -10.41 -15.39
CA THR A 161 -4.73 -9.88 -16.36
C THR A 161 -5.67 -8.88 -15.70
N THR A 162 -5.92 -7.75 -16.36
CA THR A 162 -6.75 -6.65 -15.85
C THR A 162 -8.04 -6.50 -16.65
N THR A 163 -9.17 -6.39 -15.97
CA THR A 163 -10.51 -6.26 -16.59
C THR A 163 -11.33 -5.20 -15.88
N ALA A 164 -11.83 -4.20 -16.59
CA ALA A 164 -12.78 -3.25 -16.01
C ALA A 164 -14.16 -3.90 -15.83
N LEU A 165 -14.70 -3.85 -14.62
CA LEU A 165 -16.02 -4.41 -14.28
C LEU A 165 -17.14 -3.38 -14.40
N THR A 166 -16.82 -2.10 -14.17
CA THR A 166 -17.77 -0.99 -14.31
C THR A 166 -17.33 -0.02 -15.41
N SER A 167 -18.29 0.69 -16.00
CA SER A 167 -18.03 1.73 -16.98
C SER A 167 -19.18 2.74 -17.01
N GLY A 168 -18.92 3.95 -17.51
CA GLY A 168 -19.89 5.04 -17.58
C GLY A 168 -19.34 6.37 -17.10
N TYR A 169 -20.19 7.40 -17.20
CA TYR A 169 -19.90 8.77 -16.78
C TYR A 169 -20.27 9.00 -15.31
N PHE A 170 -19.75 8.13 -14.45
CA PHE A 170 -19.84 8.21 -13.00
C PHE A 170 -18.55 7.65 -12.39
N VAL A 171 -18.33 7.90 -11.11
CA VAL A 171 -17.16 7.39 -10.38
C VAL A 171 -17.60 6.36 -9.34
N VAL A 172 -16.79 5.32 -9.18
CA VAL A 172 -16.82 4.46 -8.01
C VAL A 172 -15.90 5.07 -6.96
N THR A 173 -16.43 5.27 -5.75
CA THR A 173 -15.71 5.88 -4.63
C THR A 173 -15.00 4.85 -3.78
N GLU A 174 -15.65 3.70 -3.55
CA GLU A 174 -15.20 2.67 -2.60
C GLU A 174 -15.70 1.28 -3.04
N ILE A 175 -14.99 0.23 -2.62
CA ILE A 175 -15.42 -1.17 -2.71
C ILE A 175 -15.64 -1.69 -1.28
N ILE A 176 -16.90 -1.96 -0.92
CA ILE A 176 -17.28 -2.33 0.44
C ILE A 176 -16.98 -3.81 0.72
N SER A 177 -17.43 -4.69 -0.18
CA SER A 177 -17.31 -6.15 -0.04
C SER A 177 -17.17 -6.81 -1.41
N TRP A 178 -16.66 -8.03 -1.43
CA TRP A 178 -16.66 -8.87 -2.62
C TRP A 178 -17.12 -10.27 -2.23
N ASP A 179 -18.32 -10.63 -2.67
CA ASP A 179 -18.91 -11.95 -2.50
C ASP A 179 -18.58 -12.81 -3.73
N GLN A 180 -17.75 -13.82 -3.53
CA GLN A 180 -17.30 -14.69 -4.60
C GLN A 180 -18.29 -15.82 -4.91
N GLU A 181 -19.06 -16.27 -3.93
CA GLU A 181 -20.01 -17.37 -4.09
C GLU A 181 -21.18 -16.92 -4.97
N ASP A 182 -21.73 -15.75 -4.66
CA ASP A 182 -22.87 -15.21 -5.38
C ASP A 182 -22.48 -14.21 -6.49
N SER A 183 -21.17 -13.96 -6.67
CA SER A 183 -20.63 -12.99 -7.64
C SER A 183 -21.17 -11.55 -7.46
N TYR A 184 -21.35 -11.13 -6.21
CA TYR A 184 -21.78 -9.77 -5.86
C TYR A 184 -20.60 -8.86 -5.48
N LEU A 185 -20.79 -7.58 -5.77
CA LEU A 185 -19.85 -6.49 -5.54
C LEU A 185 -20.59 -5.24 -5.06
#